data_AF-U2FQ36-F1
#
_entry.id   AF-U2FQ36-F1
#
_cell.length_a   1.000
_cell.length_b   1.000
_cell.length_c   1.000
_cell.angle_alpha   90.00
_cell.angle_beta   90.00
_cell.angle_gamma   90.00
#
_symmetry.space_group_name_H-M   'P 1'
#
loop_
_entity.id
_entity.type
_entity.pdbx_description
1 polymer ?
#
loop_
_entity_poly.entity_id
_entity_poly.type
_entity_poly.pdbx_seq_one_letter_code
_entity_poly.pdbx_strand_id
1 'polypeptide(L)'
;MRRRLATEHTGYHALREQCLAEAAQRCLRESDWPVARIAAHLGFGGEEAFRRAFVRWTGVAPSRFRRDRTASNHPVSSDMKRDADA
;
A
#
# COMPACT_ATOMS: atom_id res chain seq x y z
N MET A 1 -6.52 0.05 39.26
CA MET A 1 -5.73 -0.62 38.21
C MET A 1 -6.02 0.00 36.84
N ARG A 2 -5.07 0.73 36.25
CA ARG A 2 -5.18 1.39 34.93
C ARG A 2 -4.11 0.81 34.01
N ARG A 3 -4.45 -0.16 33.14
CA ARG A 3 -3.69 -0.59 31.95
C ARG A 3 -4.31 -1.86 31.33
N ARG A 4 -5.51 -1.77 30.76
CA ARG A 4 -6.11 -2.84 29.92
C ARG A 4 -6.94 -2.33 28.74
N LEU A 5 -6.69 -1.10 28.26
CA LEU A 5 -7.42 -0.52 27.13
C LEU A 5 -6.57 -0.42 25.84
N ALA A 6 -5.27 -0.69 25.90
CA ALA A 6 -4.40 -0.60 24.73
C ALA A 6 -4.36 -1.87 23.87
N THR A 7 -4.71 -3.02 24.43
CA THR A 7 -4.61 -4.31 23.74
C THR A 7 -5.69 -4.49 22.68
N GLU A 8 -6.92 -4.03 22.95
CA GLU A 8 -8.06 -4.26 22.06
C GLU A 8 -8.02 -3.38 20.79
N HIS A 9 -7.59 -2.12 20.93
CA HIS A 9 -7.40 -1.23 19.77
C HIS A 9 -6.25 -1.68 18.85
N THR A 10 -5.23 -2.32 19.42
CA THR A 10 -4.08 -2.82 18.63
C THR A 10 -4.50 -4.01 17.76
N GLY A 11 -5.42 -4.87 18.23
CA GLY A 11 -5.90 -6.01 17.47
C GLY A 11 -6.71 -5.62 16.23
N TYR A 12 -7.65 -4.68 16.35
CA TYR A 12 -8.44 -4.20 15.21
C TYR A 12 -7.55 -3.51 14.17
N HIS A 13 -6.63 -2.67 14.62
CA HIS A 13 -5.69 -2.00 13.73
C HIS A 13 -4.80 -3.03 13.01
N ALA A 14 -4.23 -4.00 13.73
CA ALA A 14 -3.40 -5.06 13.15
C ALA A 14 -4.17 -5.93 12.15
N LEU A 15 -5.42 -6.29 12.43
CA LEU A 15 -6.25 -7.07 11.51
C LEU A 15 -6.56 -6.28 10.22
N ARG A 16 -6.89 -5.00 10.36
CA ARG A 16 -7.09 -4.10 9.21
C ARG A 16 -5.81 -3.97 8.39
N GLU A 17 -4.67 -3.81 9.05
CA GLU A 17 -3.35 -3.76 8.43
C GLU A 17 -3.03 -5.04 7.65
N GLN A 18 -3.37 -6.22 8.19
CA GLN A 18 -3.23 -7.50 7.48
C GLN A 18 -4.11 -7.57 6.22
N CYS A 19 -5.40 -7.25 6.32
CA CYS A 19 -6.29 -7.24 5.15
C CYS A 19 -5.81 -6.27 4.06
N LEU A 20 -5.34 -5.08 4.46
CA LEU A 20 -4.79 -4.09 3.53
C LEU A 20 -3.48 -4.58 2.90
N ALA A 21 -2.62 -5.25 3.66
CA ALA A 21 -1.39 -5.84 3.14
C ALA A 21 -1.67 -6.91 2.08
N GLU A 22 -2.64 -7.78 2.32
CA GLU A 22 -3.05 -8.81 1.35
C GLU A 22 -3.62 -8.20 0.07
N ALA A 23 -4.53 -7.23 0.19
CA ALA A 23 -5.10 -6.51 -0.95
C ALA A 23 -4.01 -5.78 -1.75
N ALA A 24 -3.09 -5.09 -1.07
CA ALA A 24 -1.96 -4.41 -1.68
C ALA A 24 -1.05 -5.37 -2.46
N GLN A 25 -0.71 -6.53 -1.87
CA GLN A 25 0.10 -7.53 -2.56
C GLN A 25 -0.61 -8.12 -3.79
N ARG A 26 -1.93 -8.33 -3.71
CA ARG A 26 -2.73 -8.76 -4.87
C ARG A 26 -2.71 -7.71 -5.97
N CYS A 27 -3.01 -6.44 -5.66
CA CYS A 27 -2.93 -5.35 -6.62
C CYS A 27 -1.53 -5.20 -7.24
N LEU A 28 -0.46 -5.36 -6.46
CA LEU A 28 0.91 -5.29 -6.96
C LEU A 28 1.31 -6.47 -7.84
N ARG A 29 0.68 -7.65 -7.66
CA ARG A 29 0.92 -8.85 -8.48
C ARG A 29 0.07 -8.86 -9.74
N GLU A 30 -1.23 -8.67 -9.58
CA GLU A 30 -2.25 -8.83 -10.63
C GLU A 30 -2.41 -7.56 -11.48
N SER A 31 -1.98 -6.40 -10.98
CA SER A 31 -2.12 -5.13 -11.68
C SER A 31 -0.76 -4.47 -11.96
N ASP A 32 -0.71 -3.66 -13.03
CA ASP A 32 0.43 -2.80 -13.35
C ASP A 32 0.25 -1.36 -12.84
N TRP A 33 -0.73 -1.16 -11.96
CA TRP A 33 -1.04 0.16 -11.44
C TRP A 33 0.15 0.78 -10.69
N PRO A 34 0.32 2.11 -10.83
CA PRO A 34 1.30 2.83 -10.03
C PRO A 34 0.92 2.77 -8.55
N VAL A 35 1.93 2.82 -7.68
CA VAL A 35 1.75 2.70 -6.22
C VAL A 35 0.80 3.77 -5.69
N ALA A 36 0.88 4.99 -6.21
CA ALA A 36 -0.07 6.07 -5.92
C ALA A 36 -1.55 5.70 -6.20
N ARG A 37 -1.84 4.96 -7.28
CA ARG A 37 -3.20 4.51 -7.61
C ARG A 37 -3.68 3.40 -6.68
N ILE A 38 -2.81 2.48 -6.31
CA ILE A 38 -3.10 1.42 -5.32
C ILE A 38 -3.36 2.05 -3.95
N ALA A 39 -2.58 3.06 -3.57
CA ALA A 39 -2.77 3.82 -2.34
C ALA A 39 -4.16 4.47 -2.29
N ALA A 40 -4.55 5.19 -3.35
CA ALA A 40 -5.88 5.80 -3.44
C ALA A 40 -7.01 4.75 -3.41
N HIS A 41 -6.83 3.63 -4.11
CA HIS A 41 -7.80 2.53 -4.14
C HIS A 41 -8.04 1.90 -2.76
N LEU A 42 -6.99 1.81 -1.94
CA LEU A 42 -7.05 1.29 -0.57
C LEU A 42 -7.45 2.36 0.47
N GLY A 43 -7.73 3.59 0.04
CA GLY A 43 -8.15 4.69 0.91
C GLY A 43 -7.02 5.37 1.68
N PHE A 44 -5.78 5.31 1.19
CA PHE A 44 -4.67 6.07 1.73
C PHE A 44 -4.65 7.49 1.16
N GLY A 45 -4.32 8.47 2.02
CA GLY A 45 -4.18 9.88 1.63
C GLY A 45 -2.95 10.19 0.76
N GLY A 46 -2.26 9.17 0.24
CA GLY A 46 -1.12 9.35 -0.65
C GLY A 46 -0.18 8.15 -0.69
N GLU A 47 0.72 8.17 -1.68
CA GLU A 47 1.72 7.13 -1.88
C GLU A 47 2.66 6.97 -0.67
N GLU A 48 3.05 8.07 -0.03
CA GLU A 48 3.95 8.05 1.13
C GLU A 48 3.32 7.34 2.34
N ALA A 49 2.06 7.62 2.62
CA ALA A 49 1.32 6.98 3.72
C ALA A 49 1.21 5.47 3.46
N PHE A 50 0.87 5.09 2.23
CA PHE A 50 0.83 3.70 1.81
C PHE A 50 2.21 3.04 1.91
N ARG A 51 3.28 3.68 1.43
CA ARG A 51 4.65 3.12 1.48
C ARG A 51 5.07 2.80 2.91
N ARG A 52 4.85 3.72 3.84
CA ARG A 52 5.20 3.52 5.26
C ARG A 52 4.41 2.37 5.86
N ALA A 53 3.11 2.30 5.59
CA ALA A 53 2.24 1.23 6.04
C ALA A 53 2.65 -0.13 5.44
N PHE A 54 2.85 -0.17 4.12
CA PHE A 54 3.23 -1.38 3.40
C PHE A 54 4.58 -1.93 3.88
N VAL A 55 5.60 -1.08 4.07
CA VAL A 55 6.89 -1.50 4.63
C VAL A 55 6.73 -2.01 6.06
N ARG A 56 5.88 -1.37 6.87
CA ARG A 56 5.60 -1.83 8.24
C ARG A 56 4.97 -3.22 8.27
N TRP A 57 4.11 -3.55 7.31
CA TRP A 57 3.39 -4.84 7.29
C TRP A 57 4.17 -5.95 6.58
N THR A 58 4.84 -5.63 5.47
CA THR A 58 5.50 -6.60 4.60
C THR A 58 7.01 -6.64 4.77
N GLY A 59 7.60 -5.66 5.45
CA GLY A 59 9.05 -5.50 5.58
C GLY A 59 9.76 -5.05 4.31
N VAL A 60 9.05 -4.88 3.19
CA VAL A 60 9.65 -4.58 1.88
C VAL A 60 9.00 -3.34 1.28
N ALA A 61 9.78 -2.48 0.65
CA ALA A 61 9.23 -1.33 -0.06
C ALA A 61 8.45 -1.78 -1.31
N PRO A 62 7.28 -1.19 -1.60
CA PRO A 62 6.48 -1.53 -2.78
C PRO A 62 7.25 -1.31 -4.09
N SER A 63 8.14 -0.31 -4.12
CA SER A 63 9.05 -0.06 -5.25
C SER A 63 10.04 -1.22 -5.49
N ARG A 64 10.51 -1.87 -4.41
CA ARG A 64 11.39 -3.06 -4.50
C ARG A 64 10.59 -4.28 -4.95
N PHE A 65 9.38 -4.44 -4.43
CA PHE A 65 8.46 -5.51 -4.82
C PHE A 65 8.11 -5.45 -6.31
N ARG A 66 7.90 -4.25 -6.85
CA ARG A 66 7.63 -4.03 -8.27
C ARG A 66 8.91 -4.17 -9.14
N ARG A 67 10.08 -3.78 -8.62
CA ARG A 67 11.36 -3.91 -9.33
C ARG A 67 11.76 -5.37 -9.54
N ASP A 68 11.48 -6.24 -8.57
CA ASP A 68 11.71 -7.69 -8.69
C ASP A 68 10.90 -8.28 -9.86
N ARG A 69 9.66 -7.80 -10.07
CA ARG A 69 8.85 -8.13 -11.26
C ARG A 69 9.40 -7.49 -12.54
N THR A 70 9.75 -6.20 -12.50
CA THR A 70 10.20 -5.45 -13.68
C THR A 70 11.59 -5.84 -14.16
N ALA A 71 12.45 -6.43 -13.33
CA ALA A 71 13.70 -7.03 -13.80
C ALA A 71 13.47 -8.11 -14.87
N SER A 72 12.26 -8.69 -14.93
CA SER A 72 11.80 -9.56 -16.02
C SER A 72 10.89 -8.88 -17.07
N ASN A 73 10.43 -7.64 -16.88
CA ASN A 73 9.48 -6.98 -17.80
C ASN A 73 9.55 -5.43 -17.76
N HIS A 74 10.03 -4.81 -18.85
CA HIS A 74 10.31 -3.36 -19.07
C HIS A 74 9.00 -2.51 -19.24
N PRO A 75 9.01 -1.18 -19.50
CA PRO A 75 8.48 -0.08 -18.69
C PRO A 75 7.37 0.70 -19.42
N VAL A 76 6.12 0.58 -19.01
CA VAL A 76 5.04 1.29 -19.70
C VAL A 76 4.26 2.21 -18.77
N SER A 77 4.17 3.46 -19.24
CA SER A 77 3.19 4.50 -18.92
C SER A 77 3.31 5.17 -17.55
N SER A 78 3.92 6.35 -17.47
CA SER A 78 3.43 7.65 -17.98
C SER A 78 2.27 8.19 -17.15
N ASP A 79 2.56 9.28 -16.45
CA ASP A 79 1.70 10.45 -16.30
C ASP A 79 0.23 10.29 -16.72
N MET A 80 -0.64 10.21 -15.73
CA MET A 80 -2.00 10.72 -15.87
C MET A 80 -2.29 11.65 -14.70
N LYS A 81 -1.58 12.78 -14.73
CA LYS A 81 -2.01 14.02 -14.10
C LYS A 81 -3.25 14.49 -14.86
N ARG A 82 -4.44 14.28 -14.30
CA ARG A 82 -5.66 14.98 -14.72
C ARG A 82 -6.66 15.09 -13.56
N ASP A 83 -6.82 16.34 -13.11
CA ASP A 83 -8.02 16.96 -12.53
C ASP A 83 -8.43 16.46 -11.11
N ALA A 84 -8.67 17.31 -10.11
CA ALA A 84 -9.43 18.54 -10.18
C ALA A 84 -9.04 19.55 -9.08
N ASP A 85 -8.66 20.75 -9.51
CA ASP A 85 -8.92 22.01 -8.81
C ASP A 85 -10.11 22.64 -9.57
N ALA A 86 -11.26 22.74 -8.90
CA ALA A 86 -12.43 23.51 -9.31
C ALA A 86 -13.30 23.76 -8.07
#